data_AF-A0A958Q3C9-F1
#
_entry.id   AF-A0A958Q3C9-F1
#
_cell.length_a   1.000
_cell.length_b   1.000
_cell.length_c   1.000
_cell.angle_alpha   90.00
_cell.angle_beta   90.00
_cell.angle_gamma   90.00
#
_symmetry.space_group_name_H-M   'P 1'
#
loop_
_entity.id
_entity.type
_entity.pdbx_description
1 polymer ?
#
loop_
_entity_poly.entity_id
_entity_poly.type
_entity_poly.pdbx_seq_one_letter_code
_entity_poly.pdbx_strand_id
1 'polypeptide(L)'
;AATLGGTQSLHTNSYDEALGLPTEESATVALRTQQIVAEESGIASAVDPFGGSYLIEELTDQIERAVQEELERIEALGGMVSAIASHYPQDAIERSAFEYQQSLETKERVVVGVNEYTEGPDAKIPILKVDTKLEQEQLKRLCAVKAERDNSVVSASLENIENVAKGADNLMPPIITAIKARATLGEISDRLRTVFGEYR
;
A
#
# COMPACT_ATOMS: atom_id res chain seq x y z
N ALA A 1 14.12 9.35 9.87
CA ALA A 1 13.00 10.24 9.49
C ALA A 1 11.70 9.76 10.12
N ALA A 2 11.14 8.61 9.71
CA ALA A 2 9.84 8.13 10.21
C ALA A 2 9.75 8.03 11.75
N THR A 3 10.80 7.54 12.43
CA THR A 3 10.87 7.49 13.89
C THR A 3 10.90 8.87 14.54
N LEU A 4 11.71 9.79 14.00
CA LEU A 4 11.82 11.18 14.46
C LEU A 4 10.54 11.98 14.23
N GLY A 5 9.81 11.68 13.15
CA GLY A 5 8.50 12.25 12.87
C GLY A 5 7.36 11.63 13.68
N GLY A 6 7.66 10.71 14.61
CA GLY A 6 6.67 10.17 15.53
C GLY A 6 5.68 9.18 14.90
N THR A 7 6.09 8.38 13.91
CA THR A 7 5.22 7.32 13.36
C THR A 7 4.82 6.27 14.40
N GLN A 8 3.59 5.73 14.31
CA GLN A 8 3.09 4.68 15.21
C GLN A 8 3.46 3.27 14.74
N SER A 9 3.73 3.10 13.45
CA SER A 9 4.19 1.84 12.85
C SER A 9 5.14 2.13 11.71
N LEU A 10 6.10 1.24 11.47
CA LEU A 10 7.09 1.41 10.43
C LEU A 10 7.29 0.12 9.64
N HIS A 11 7.24 0.26 8.31
CA HIS A 11 7.75 -0.74 7.41
C HIS A 11 9.11 -0.27 6.89
N THR A 12 10.11 -1.14 6.97
CA THR A 12 11.44 -0.94 6.40
C THR A 12 11.59 -1.89 5.24
N ASN A 13 11.87 -1.36 4.06
CA ASN A 13 12.05 -2.16 2.87
C ASN A 13 13.34 -2.99 2.96
N SER A 14 13.33 -4.13 2.28
CA SER A 14 14.52 -4.96 2.10
C SER A 14 15.39 -4.44 0.96
N TYR A 15 16.70 -4.73 0.99
CA TYR A 15 17.63 -4.26 -0.04
C TYR A 15 17.38 -4.86 -1.44
N ASP A 16 16.60 -5.93 -1.54
CA ASP A 16 16.25 -6.64 -2.76
C ASP A 16 14.88 -6.23 -3.35
N GLU A 17 14.25 -5.18 -2.81
CA GLU A 17 12.91 -4.69 -3.21
C GLU A 17 12.78 -4.40 -4.71
N ALA A 18 13.82 -3.85 -5.33
CA ALA A 18 13.81 -3.55 -6.77
C ALA A 18 13.85 -4.81 -7.66
N LEU A 19 14.16 -5.98 -7.10
CA LEU A 19 14.36 -7.23 -7.83
C LEU A 19 13.24 -8.25 -7.61
N GLY A 20 12.59 -8.24 -6.45
CA GLY A 20 11.50 -9.15 -6.16
C GLY A 20 11.01 -9.07 -4.73
N LEU A 21 10.22 -10.07 -4.33
CA LEU A 21 9.77 -10.20 -2.95
C LEU A 21 10.96 -10.51 -2.04
N PRO A 22 10.93 -10.01 -0.79
CA PRO A 22 12.06 -10.12 0.13
C PRO A 22 12.36 -11.58 0.47
N THR A 23 13.65 -11.89 0.52
CA THR A 23 14.14 -13.14 1.12
C THR A 23 14.10 -13.07 2.66
N GLU A 24 14.22 -14.21 3.34
CA GLU A 24 14.30 -14.23 4.81
C GLU A 24 15.51 -13.43 5.33
N GLU A 25 16.65 -13.51 4.62
CA GLU A 25 17.85 -12.75 4.95
C GLU A 25 17.62 -11.25 4.81
N SER A 26 17.09 -10.80 3.66
CA SER A 26 16.85 -9.38 3.42
C SER A 26 15.79 -8.79 4.36
N ALA A 27 14.72 -9.54 4.63
CA ALA A 27 13.71 -9.18 5.62
C ALA A 27 14.29 -9.10 7.04
N THR A 28 15.22 -9.99 7.38
CA THR A 28 15.93 -9.95 8.67
C THR A 28 16.75 -8.67 8.79
N VAL A 29 17.49 -8.27 7.75
CA VAL A 29 18.24 -7.00 7.75
C VAL A 29 17.29 -5.82 7.97
N ALA A 30 16.18 -5.76 7.24
CA ALA A 30 15.18 -4.71 7.39
C ALA A 30 14.63 -4.62 8.83
N LEU A 31 14.28 -5.77 9.43
CA LEU A 31 13.83 -5.82 10.83
C LEU A 31 14.92 -5.36 11.80
N ARG A 32 16.17 -5.80 11.61
CA ARG A 32 17.30 -5.41 12.45
C ARG A 32 17.59 -3.91 12.35
N THR A 33 17.37 -3.27 11.19
CA THR A 33 17.44 -1.81 11.06
C THR A 33 16.49 -1.12 12.04
N GLN A 34 15.23 -1.56 12.14
CA GLN A 34 14.29 -0.99 13.11
C GLN A 34 14.73 -1.22 14.55
N GLN A 35 15.24 -2.42 14.87
CA GLN A 35 15.68 -2.77 16.22
C GLN A 35 16.92 -1.99 16.65
N ILE A 36 17.91 -1.80 15.77
CA ILE A 36 19.09 -0.96 16.05
C ILE A 36 18.65 0.48 16.30
N VAL A 37 17.74 1.02 15.48
CA VAL A 37 17.21 2.36 15.69
C VAL A 37 16.45 2.45 17.03
N ALA A 38 15.66 1.44 17.39
CA ALA A 38 14.90 1.45 18.64
C ALA A 38 15.78 1.32 19.88
N GLU A 39 16.73 0.36 19.88
CA GLU A 39 17.44 -0.09 21.08
C GLU A 39 18.83 0.55 21.24
N GLU A 40 19.49 0.91 20.14
CA GLU A 40 20.90 1.34 20.15
C GLU A 40 21.10 2.81 19.81
N SER A 41 20.19 3.42 19.03
CA SER A 41 20.39 4.82 18.56
C SER A 41 20.13 5.89 19.63
N GLY A 42 19.46 5.54 20.74
CA GLY A 42 19.06 6.46 21.80
C GLY A 42 17.91 7.42 21.42
N ILE A 43 17.40 7.35 20.18
CA ILE A 43 16.37 8.25 19.64
C ILE A 43 15.04 8.19 20.40
N ALA A 44 14.75 7.03 21.01
CA ALA A 44 13.53 6.82 21.79
C ALA A 44 13.58 7.49 23.18
N SER A 45 14.70 8.09 23.56
CA SER A 45 14.90 8.66 24.91
C SER A 45 14.27 10.05 25.08
N ALA A 46 13.87 10.71 24.01
CA ALA A 46 13.24 12.02 24.02
C ALA A 46 12.04 12.07 23.07
N VAL A 47 10.96 12.70 23.51
CA VAL A 47 9.79 12.98 22.65
C VAL A 47 10.12 14.17 21.78
N ASP A 48 9.89 14.03 20.47
CA ASP A 48 10.17 15.05 19.46
C ASP A 48 11.53 15.76 19.64
N PRO A 49 12.65 15.05 19.41
CA PRO A 49 13.98 15.59 19.67
C PRO A 49 14.35 16.78 18.76
N PHE A 50 13.53 17.09 17.74
CA PHE A 50 13.72 18.26 16.87
C PHE A 50 12.90 19.48 17.27
N GLY A 51 11.98 19.36 18.24
CA GLY A 51 11.18 20.47 18.72
C GLY A 51 12.05 21.68 19.11
N GLY A 52 11.73 22.85 18.56
CA GLY A 52 12.46 24.09 18.75
C GLY A 52 13.67 24.28 17.82
N SER A 53 13.96 23.34 16.92
CA SER A 53 14.98 23.53 15.88
C SER A 53 14.49 24.55 14.85
N TYR A 54 15.08 25.75 14.83
CA TYR A 54 14.69 26.83 13.91
C TYR A 54 14.49 26.38 12.46
N LEU A 55 15.39 25.54 11.94
CA LEU A 55 15.29 25.04 10.56
C LEU A 55 14.12 24.05 10.37
N ILE A 56 13.96 23.11 11.30
CA ILE A 56 12.91 22.08 11.16
C ILE A 56 11.53 22.70 11.37
N GLU A 57 11.40 23.63 12.32
CA GLU A 57 10.16 24.38 12.55
C GLU A 57 9.78 25.21 11.32
N GLU A 58 10.72 25.96 10.74
CA GLU A 58 10.46 26.73 9.51
C GLU A 58 10.07 25.83 8.32
N LEU A 59 10.75 24.69 8.15
CA LEU A 59 10.39 23.72 7.10
C LEU A 59 9.02 23.09 7.36
N THR A 60 8.65 22.87 8.63
CA THR A 60 7.35 22.34 9.04
C THR A 60 6.24 23.33 8.70
N ASP A 61 6.43 24.61 9.04
CA ASP A 61 5.52 25.70 8.72
C ASP A 61 5.35 25.90 7.20
N GLN A 62 6.43 25.72 6.42
CA GLN A 62 6.36 25.79 4.96
C GLN A 62 5.52 24.66 4.36
N ILE A 63 5.70 23.43 4.86
CA ILE A 63 4.88 22.28 4.42
C ILE A 63 3.43 22.50 4.83
N GLU A 64 3.16 22.97 6.04
CA GLU A 64 1.80 23.26 6.50
C GLU A 64 1.09 24.25 5.58
N ARG A 65 1.74 25.38 5.26
CA ARG A 65 1.18 26.38 4.33
C ARG A 65 0.89 25.80 2.96
N ALA A 66 1.84 25.05 2.38
CA ALA A 66 1.66 24.44 1.06
C ALA A 66 0.54 23.39 1.05
N VAL A 67 0.43 22.59 2.10
CA VAL A 67 -0.66 21.61 2.26
C VAL A 67 -2.01 22.32 2.37
N GLN A 68 -2.08 23.40 3.15
CA GLN A 68 -3.32 24.16 3.31
C GLN A 68 -3.80 24.75 1.98
N GLU A 69 -2.89 25.32 1.18
CA GLU A 69 -3.21 25.82 -0.17
C GLU A 69 -3.72 24.70 -1.10
N GLU A 70 -3.13 23.50 -1.01
CA GLU A 70 -3.55 22.35 -1.81
C GLU A 70 -4.93 21.83 -1.39
N LEU A 71 -5.21 21.78 -0.08
CA LEU A 71 -6.52 21.42 0.46
C LEU A 71 -7.61 22.39 0.02
N GLU A 72 -7.33 23.70 0.04
CA GLU A 72 -8.26 24.73 -0.46
C GLU A 72 -8.55 24.55 -1.95
N ARG A 73 -7.54 24.18 -2.75
CA ARG A 73 -7.74 23.88 -4.17
C ARG A 73 -8.58 22.64 -4.39
N ILE A 74 -8.35 21.57 -3.63
CA ILE A 74 -9.17 20.34 -3.70
C ILE A 74 -10.62 20.63 -3.30
N GLU A 75 -10.84 21.46 -2.28
CA GLU A 75 -12.18 21.87 -1.86
C GLU A 75 -12.87 22.69 -2.97
N ALA A 76 -12.15 23.61 -3.62
CA ALA A 76 -12.66 24.39 -4.76
C ALA A 76 -13.02 23.52 -5.99
N LEU A 77 -12.37 22.35 -6.14
CA LEU A 77 -12.71 21.34 -7.15
C LEU A 77 -13.94 20.48 -6.77
N GLY A 78 -14.55 20.72 -5.61
CA GLY A 78 -15.70 19.96 -5.12
C GLY A 78 -15.30 18.72 -4.32
N GLY A 79 -14.14 18.75 -3.67
CA GLY A 79 -13.61 17.69 -2.81
C GLY A 79 -12.84 16.60 -3.56
N MET A 80 -12.21 15.70 -2.79
CA MET A 80 -11.25 14.72 -3.34
C MET A 80 -11.86 13.75 -4.36
N VAL A 81 -13.12 13.35 -4.18
CA VAL A 81 -13.81 12.46 -5.13
C VAL A 81 -13.94 13.14 -6.50
N SER A 82 -14.32 14.41 -6.52
CA SER A 82 -14.42 15.21 -7.76
C SER A 82 -13.05 15.45 -8.38
N ALA A 83 -12.04 15.74 -7.55
CA ALA A 83 -10.66 15.91 -8.00
C ALA A 83 -10.08 14.63 -8.65
N ILE A 84 -10.35 13.45 -8.08
CA ILE A 84 -9.96 12.16 -8.66
C ILE A 84 -10.68 11.94 -9.99
N ALA A 85 -11.98 12.25 -10.07
CA ALA A 85 -12.75 12.12 -11.31
C ALA A 85 -12.19 13.02 -12.41
N SER A 86 -11.71 14.22 -12.06
CA SER A 86 -11.03 15.14 -13.00
C SER A 86 -9.55 14.84 -13.22
N HIS A 87 -9.03 13.72 -12.69
CA HIS A 87 -7.62 13.29 -12.81
C HIS A 87 -6.58 14.25 -12.21
N TYR A 88 -7.02 15.22 -11.40
CA TYR A 88 -6.17 16.28 -10.88
C TYR A 88 -4.97 15.75 -10.06
N PRO A 89 -5.15 14.88 -9.03
CA PRO A 89 -4.02 14.36 -8.27
C PRO A 89 -3.16 13.40 -9.09
N GLN A 90 -3.74 12.64 -10.02
CA GLN A 90 -3.01 11.74 -10.91
C GLN A 90 -2.04 12.52 -11.81
N ASP A 91 -2.53 13.57 -12.48
CA ASP A 91 -1.72 14.43 -13.35
C ASP A 91 -0.57 15.09 -12.57
N ALA A 92 -0.82 15.52 -11.33
CA ALA A 92 0.20 16.12 -10.47
C ALA A 92 1.31 15.12 -10.09
N ILE A 93 0.94 13.89 -9.76
CA ILE A 93 1.87 12.80 -9.44
C ILE A 93 2.68 12.42 -10.69
N GLU A 94 2.04 12.28 -11.85
CA GLU A 94 2.69 11.94 -13.11
C GLU A 94 3.70 13.01 -13.54
N ARG A 95 3.32 14.29 -13.44
CA ARG A 95 4.23 15.41 -13.70
C ARG A 95 5.44 15.38 -12.77
N SER A 96 5.21 15.19 -11.46
CA SER A 96 6.31 15.09 -10.49
C SER A 96 7.24 13.91 -10.78
N ALA A 97 6.69 12.76 -11.18
CA ALA A 97 7.48 11.60 -11.59
C ALA A 97 8.29 11.86 -12.86
N PHE A 98 7.72 12.56 -13.85
CA PHE A 98 8.42 12.94 -15.07
C PHE A 98 9.58 13.91 -14.78
N GLU A 99 9.36 14.94 -13.96
CA GLU A 99 10.39 15.88 -13.52
C GLU A 99 11.49 15.17 -12.74
N TYR A 100 11.12 14.24 -11.85
CA TYR A 100 12.08 13.40 -11.14
C TYR A 100 12.95 12.60 -12.11
N GLN A 101 12.35 11.90 -13.08
CA GLN A 101 13.07 11.13 -14.08
C GLN A 101 14.00 12.00 -14.93
N GLN A 102 13.53 13.17 -15.37
CA GLN A 102 14.36 14.13 -16.10
C GLN A 102 15.56 14.59 -15.27
N SER A 103 15.38 14.86 -13.97
CA SER A 103 16.48 15.27 -13.08
C SER A 103 17.56 14.19 -12.92
N LEU A 104 17.20 12.91 -13.06
CA LEU A 104 18.16 11.79 -13.06
C LEU A 104 18.95 11.72 -14.37
N GLU A 105 18.28 11.95 -15.50
CA GLU A 105 18.89 11.91 -16.84
C GLU A 105 19.83 13.10 -17.07
N THR A 106 19.46 14.28 -16.59
CA THR A 106 20.30 15.48 -16.63
C THR A 106 21.40 15.47 -15.57
N LYS A 107 21.39 14.48 -14.66
CA LYS A 107 22.30 14.35 -13.50
C LYS A 107 22.25 15.52 -12.52
N GLU A 108 21.17 16.30 -12.54
CA GLU A 108 20.88 17.27 -11.48
C GLU A 108 20.64 16.57 -10.14
N ARG A 109 20.09 15.36 -10.18
CA ARG A 109 19.97 14.46 -9.05
C ARG A 109 20.82 13.21 -9.25
N VAL A 110 21.67 12.93 -8.27
CA VAL A 110 22.55 11.77 -8.27
C VAL A 110 21.90 10.60 -7.53
N VAL A 111 21.87 9.44 -8.18
CA VAL A 111 21.52 8.15 -7.59
C VAL A 111 22.75 7.24 -7.71
N VAL A 112 23.40 7.03 -6.57
CA VAL A 112 24.65 6.26 -6.46
C VAL A 112 24.42 4.83 -6.94
N GLY A 113 25.29 4.36 -7.84
CA GLY A 113 25.21 3.03 -8.44
C GLY A 113 24.26 2.94 -9.64
N VAL A 114 23.53 4.01 -9.97
CA VAL A 114 22.60 4.05 -11.12
C VAL A 114 23.07 5.02 -12.20
N ASN A 115 23.16 6.32 -11.90
CA ASN A 115 23.58 7.33 -12.89
C ASN A 115 24.98 7.92 -12.63
N GLU A 116 25.52 7.71 -11.43
CA GLU A 116 26.86 8.09 -11.01
C GLU A 116 27.46 7.01 -10.10
N TYR A 117 28.79 6.92 -10.07
CA TYR A 117 29.53 5.94 -9.27
C TYR A 117 29.12 4.49 -9.57
N THR A 118 28.86 4.17 -10.84
CA THR A 118 28.50 2.82 -11.28
C THR A 118 29.71 1.89 -11.22
N GLU A 119 29.55 0.74 -10.58
CA GLU A 119 30.56 -0.32 -10.56
C GLU A 119 30.32 -1.34 -11.68
N GLY A 120 31.16 -2.38 -11.74
CA GLY A 120 31.07 -3.45 -12.74
C GLY A 120 29.77 -4.28 -12.65
N PRO A 121 29.72 -5.48 -13.27
CA PRO A 121 28.47 -6.25 -13.37
C PRO A 121 27.85 -6.53 -12.00
N ASP A 122 26.52 -6.41 -11.94
CA ASP A 122 25.74 -6.52 -10.71
C ASP A 122 26.05 -7.79 -9.92
N ALA A 123 26.14 -7.65 -8.60
CA ALA A 123 26.21 -8.78 -7.70
C ALA A 123 24.96 -9.67 -7.86
N LYS A 124 25.15 -10.99 -7.88
CA LYS A 124 24.03 -11.93 -7.92
C LYS A 124 23.32 -11.94 -6.57
N ILE A 125 22.20 -11.22 -6.50
CA ILE A 125 21.30 -11.25 -5.33
C ILE A 125 20.34 -12.44 -5.48
N PRO A 126 20.16 -13.28 -4.45
CA PRO A 126 19.13 -14.31 -4.44
C PRO A 126 17.74 -13.66 -4.48
N ILE A 127 16.92 -14.02 -5.46
CA ILE A 127 15.55 -13.52 -5.61
C ILE A 127 14.58 -14.62 -5.18
N LEU A 128 13.59 -14.27 -4.36
CA LEU A 128 12.51 -15.18 -4.01
C LEU A 128 11.70 -15.54 -5.27
N LYS A 129 11.67 -16.83 -5.61
CA LYS A 129 10.83 -17.35 -6.70
C LYS A 129 9.60 -18.03 -6.12
N VAL A 130 8.42 -17.55 -6.52
CA VAL A 130 7.14 -18.16 -6.13
C VAL A 130 6.98 -19.49 -6.86
N ASP A 131 6.70 -20.56 -6.11
CA ASP A 131 6.48 -21.89 -6.68
C ASP A 131 5.11 -21.94 -7.38
N THR A 132 5.09 -22.33 -8.65
CA THR A 132 3.87 -22.48 -9.45
C THR A 132 2.96 -23.59 -8.92
N LYS A 133 3.47 -24.52 -8.09
CA LYS A 133 2.64 -25.53 -7.41
C LYS A 133 1.63 -24.93 -6.44
N LEU A 134 1.89 -23.73 -5.90
CA LEU A 134 0.97 -23.06 -4.96
C LEU A 134 -0.42 -22.83 -5.58
N GLU A 135 -0.47 -22.53 -6.89
CA GLU A 135 -1.74 -22.39 -7.60
C GLU A 135 -2.52 -23.70 -7.58
N GLN A 136 -1.86 -24.82 -7.90
CA GLN A 136 -2.49 -26.13 -7.94
C GLN A 136 -2.98 -26.58 -6.56
N GLU A 137 -2.22 -26.28 -5.51
CA GLU A 137 -2.63 -26.53 -4.12
C GLU A 137 -3.83 -25.67 -3.73
N GLN A 138 -3.84 -24.40 -4.10
CA GLN A 138 -4.95 -23.49 -3.82
C GLN A 138 -6.23 -23.90 -4.56
N LEU A 139 -6.12 -24.35 -5.82
CA LEU A 139 -7.25 -24.91 -6.57
C LEU A 139 -7.82 -26.15 -5.91
N LYS A 140 -6.96 -27.07 -5.43
CA LYS A 140 -7.40 -28.27 -4.70
C LYS A 140 -8.15 -27.89 -3.42
N ARG A 141 -7.63 -26.94 -2.64
CA ARG A 141 -8.29 -26.44 -1.41
C ARG A 141 -9.64 -25.81 -1.74
N LEU A 142 -9.71 -25.00 -2.80
CA LEU A 142 -10.94 -24.37 -3.26
C LEU A 142 -11.99 -25.41 -3.65
N CYS A 143 -11.62 -26.43 -4.42
CA CYS A 143 -12.51 -27.52 -4.80
C CYS A 143 -13.03 -28.29 -3.57
N ALA A 144 -12.16 -28.62 -2.62
CA ALA A 144 -12.55 -29.29 -1.38
C ALA A 144 -13.57 -28.46 -0.58
N VAL A 145 -13.30 -27.16 -0.39
CA VAL A 145 -14.23 -26.25 0.31
C VAL A 145 -15.59 -26.19 -0.38
N LYS A 146 -15.63 -26.11 -1.71
CA LYS A 146 -16.89 -26.06 -2.48
C LYS A 146 -17.66 -27.38 -2.45
N ALA A 147 -16.97 -28.51 -2.35
CA ALA A 147 -17.59 -29.83 -2.26
C ALA A 147 -18.18 -30.12 -0.87
N GLU A 148 -17.54 -29.64 0.20
CA GLU A 148 -17.97 -29.92 1.59
C GLU A 148 -19.02 -28.96 2.13
N ARG A 149 -19.08 -27.73 1.61
CA ARG A 149 -19.96 -26.70 2.14
C ARG A 149 -21.43 -26.94 1.77
N ASP A 150 -22.33 -26.38 2.58
CA ASP A 150 -23.74 -26.32 2.23
C ASP A 150 -23.97 -25.24 1.16
N ASN A 151 -24.12 -25.66 -0.09
CA ASN A 151 -24.31 -24.76 -1.22
C ASN A 151 -25.66 -24.02 -1.19
N SER A 152 -26.67 -24.55 -0.47
CA SER A 152 -27.94 -23.85 -0.30
C SER A 152 -27.80 -22.65 0.63
N VAL A 153 -27.08 -22.82 1.75
CA VAL A 153 -26.80 -21.75 2.71
C VAL A 153 -25.89 -20.70 2.10
N VAL A 154 -24.89 -21.10 1.31
CA VAL A 154 -24.02 -20.15 0.58
C VAL A 154 -24.84 -19.33 -0.41
N SER A 155 -25.68 -19.97 -1.22
CA SER A 155 -26.48 -19.26 -2.22
C SER A 155 -27.41 -18.25 -1.58
N ALA A 156 -28.11 -18.63 -0.50
CA ALA A 156 -28.97 -17.72 0.26
C ALA A 156 -28.17 -16.56 0.89
N SER A 157 -26.97 -16.82 1.40
CA SER A 157 -26.10 -15.78 1.98
C SER A 157 -25.62 -14.79 0.93
N LEU A 158 -25.28 -15.27 -0.27
CA LEU A 158 -24.85 -14.46 -1.41
C LEU A 158 -26.00 -13.61 -1.98
N GLU A 159 -27.21 -14.15 -2.06
CA GLU A 159 -28.42 -13.40 -2.44
C GLU A 159 -28.72 -12.31 -1.42
N ASN A 160 -28.55 -12.58 -0.13
CA ASN A 160 -28.73 -11.58 0.92
C ASN A 160 -27.73 -10.42 0.76
N ILE A 161 -26.47 -10.71 0.45
CA ILE A 161 -25.47 -9.65 0.15
C ILE A 161 -25.93 -8.79 -1.01
N GLU A 162 -26.39 -9.40 -2.10
CA GLU A 162 -26.88 -8.68 -3.29
C GLU A 162 -28.08 -7.78 -2.95
N ASN A 163 -29.01 -8.27 -2.13
CA ASN A 163 -30.19 -7.50 -1.72
C ASN A 163 -29.83 -6.32 -0.82
N VAL A 164 -28.93 -6.53 0.15
CA VAL A 164 -28.42 -5.45 1.03
C VAL A 164 -27.65 -4.41 0.22
N ALA A 165 -26.87 -4.84 -0.78
CA ALA A 165 -26.09 -3.95 -1.64
C ALA A 165 -26.95 -3.02 -2.51
N LYS A 166 -28.20 -3.38 -2.80
CA LYS A 166 -29.15 -2.51 -3.52
C LYS A 166 -29.72 -1.40 -2.63
N GLY A 167 -29.59 -1.53 -1.31
CA GLY A 167 -30.04 -0.56 -0.32
C GLY A 167 -28.91 0.29 0.25
N ALA A 168 -29.17 0.89 1.41
CA ALA A 168 -28.20 1.68 2.17
C ALA A 168 -27.75 0.99 3.48
N ASP A 169 -28.12 -0.28 3.64
CA ASP A 169 -27.81 -1.07 4.84
C ASP A 169 -26.33 -1.49 4.87
N ASN A 170 -25.83 -1.78 6.07
CA ASN A 170 -24.43 -2.18 6.26
C ASN A 170 -24.14 -3.57 5.65
N LEU A 171 -23.16 -3.62 4.73
CA LEU A 171 -22.72 -4.86 4.06
C LEU A 171 -21.87 -5.79 4.93
N MET A 172 -21.29 -5.32 6.04
CA MET A 172 -20.38 -6.15 6.84
C MET A 172 -21.06 -7.36 7.49
N PRO A 173 -22.22 -7.24 8.16
CA PRO A 173 -22.92 -8.40 8.72
C PRO A 173 -23.25 -9.52 7.71
N PRO A 174 -23.82 -9.25 6.51
CA PRO A 174 -24.08 -10.31 5.54
C PRO A 174 -22.80 -10.89 4.93
N ILE A 175 -21.73 -10.10 4.75
CA ILE A 175 -20.41 -10.61 4.32
C ILE A 175 -19.85 -11.61 5.34
N ILE A 176 -19.88 -11.29 6.64
CA ILE A 176 -19.42 -12.19 7.70
C ILE A 176 -20.22 -13.49 7.69
N THR A 177 -21.54 -13.39 7.49
CA THR A 177 -22.42 -14.57 7.38
C THR A 177 -22.03 -15.45 6.20
N ALA A 178 -21.80 -14.87 5.02
CA ALA A 178 -21.38 -15.62 3.83
C ALA A 178 -20.00 -16.29 4.02
N ILE A 179 -19.04 -15.59 4.64
CA ILE A 179 -17.72 -16.17 4.95
C ILE A 179 -17.86 -17.36 5.91
N LYS A 180 -18.69 -17.24 6.96
CA LYS A 180 -18.99 -18.36 7.89
C LYS A 180 -19.65 -19.54 7.17
N ALA A 181 -20.44 -19.28 6.14
CA ALA A 181 -21.01 -20.31 5.26
C ALA A 181 -20.00 -20.90 4.25
N ARG A 182 -18.73 -20.46 4.27
CA ARG A 182 -17.67 -20.83 3.31
C ARG A 182 -17.91 -20.32 1.89
N ALA A 183 -18.55 -19.17 1.72
CA ALA A 183 -18.50 -18.42 0.46
C ALA A 183 -17.06 -17.92 0.21
N THR A 184 -16.65 -17.83 -1.05
CA THR A 184 -15.31 -17.39 -1.42
C THR A 184 -15.28 -15.87 -1.63
N LEU A 185 -14.07 -15.28 -1.58
CA LEU A 185 -13.87 -13.87 -1.92
C LEU A 185 -14.40 -13.56 -3.34
N GLY A 186 -14.11 -14.44 -4.31
CA GLY A 186 -14.58 -14.29 -5.68
C GLY A 186 -16.11 -14.24 -5.75
N GLU A 187 -16.81 -15.17 -5.09
CA GLU A 187 -18.28 -15.24 -5.10
C GLU A 187 -18.94 -14.03 -4.44
N ILE A 188 -18.36 -13.52 -3.34
CA ILE A 188 -18.85 -12.30 -2.69
C ILE A 188 -18.63 -11.09 -3.61
N SER A 189 -17.44 -10.95 -4.17
CA SER A 189 -17.11 -9.86 -5.09
C SER A 189 -17.95 -9.90 -6.38
N ASP A 190 -18.22 -11.10 -6.93
CA ASP A 190 -19.08 -11.28 -8.11
C ASP A 190 -20.49 -10.75 -7.83
N ARG A 191 -21.05 -11.03 -6.64
CA ARG A 191 -22.38 -10.52 -6.24
C ARG A 191 -22.43 -9.02 -6.04
N LEU A 192 -21.36 -8.41 -5.55
CA LEU A 192 -21.29 -6.96 -5.46
C LEU A 192 -21.15 -6.32 -6.84
N ARG A 193 -20.41 -6.97 -7.76
CA ARG A 193 -20.26 -6.52 -9.15
C ARG A 193 -21.58 -6.53 -9.93
N THR A 194 -22.53 -7.41 -9.63
CA THR A 194 -23.85 -7.37 -10.29
C THR A 194 -24.66 -6.12 -9.92
N VAL A 195 -24.37 -5.49 -8.77
CA VAL A 195 -25.07 -4.29 -8.29
C VAL A 195 -24.31 -3.02 -8.63
N PHE A 196 -23.00 -3.00 -8.37
CA PHE A 196 -22.16 -1.79 -8.51
C PHE A 196 -21.42 -1.69 -9.85
N GLY A 197 -21.35 -2.77 -10.62
CA GLY A 197 -20.53 -2.85 -11.82
C GLY A 197 -19.04 -2.91 -11.51
N GLU A 198 -18.23 -2.55 -12.50
CA GLU A 198 -16.76 -2.51 -12.41
C GLU A 198 -16.29 -1.12 -12.82
N TYR A 199 -15.38 -0.55 -12.03
CA TYR A 199 -14.68 0.69 -12.40
C TYR A 199 -13.78 0.42 -13.61
N ARG A 200 -13.68 1.40 -14.51
CA ARG A 200 -12.84 1.34 -15.72
C ARG A 200 -11.95 2.56 -15.79
#